data_AF-A0A357XVH8-F1
#
_entry.id   AF-A0A357XVH8-F1
#
_cell.length_a   1.000
_cell.length_b   1.000
_cell.length_c   1.000
_cell.angle_alpha   90.00
_cell.angle_beta   90.00
_cell.angle_gamma   90.00
#
_symmetry.space_group_name_H-M   'P 1'
#
loop_
_entity.id
_entity.type
_entity.pdbx_description
1 polymer ?
#
loop_
_entity_poly.entity_id
_entity_poly.type
_entity_poly.pdbx_seq_one_letter_code
_entity_poly.pdbx_strand_id
1 'polypeptide(L)'
;MSLDSIRRTNSEKPVRLVRRGGIIYACEIGASSAVDWKSCEWDEYWRGAVVHETISELLQKFRESYRRFVVSGFGGPDAISYCTDYFSLLEAALELEKRGLKCPRLLAAVSGFGSIGIRNGKGVTTACAIDTATHPAYLPSRIRNASQPHDPKFLPLVTAFDPFRTDISPALYYYYRQIPLKSTGDKKLFVYPAVDKTVRFESFREIHRLTELLCNKNDTLVRQRAEFLAEKVVGPTLKHPADASPIRIADLGGGSGDLCRGMIEHLGRKMPEILPKMSVDWTLVEIAGLNRKRLQRTVTRQREVRNFRYVRSGYLQWIENRPKSDTKDFHVVLMCRQLNNLSDFRIEIADDSLSAKKLMGTKFDPKIWYHRRYLPRTALKSPGAGNIIVAKTRVDHTDGFTFRQPSLTDYFQALYRLTVGPPPPDTTDRAIFYFVRKFCSDSLTLPDGSDALEKLARQAHCVVVEDVDLDPRMLKRHLKKRNIDSLEFETFRSGEALGRSVVLKIREKR
;
A
#
# COMPACT_ATOMS: atom_id res chain seq x y z
N MET A 1 -4.79 -30.81 11.64
CA MET A 1 -4.92 -29.46 12.26
C MET A 1 -5.89 -28.63 11.42
N SER A 2 -6.85 -27.92 12.01
CA SER A 2 -7.78 -27.07 11.24
C SER A 2 -7.06 -25.84 10.65
N LEU A 3 -7.55 -25.32 9.51
CA LEU A 3 -6.98 -24.10 8.90
C LEU A 3 -6.99 -22.88 9.84
N ASP A 4 -7.99 -22.78 10.72
CA ASP A 4 -8.05 -21.69 11.69
C ASP A 4 -7.03 -21.83 12.81
N SER A 5 -6.69 -23.05 13.21
CA SER A 5 -5.59 -23.31 14.14
C SER A 5 -4.24 -22.92 13.53
N ILE A 6 -3.98 -23.32 12.27
CA ILE A 6 -2.77 -22.93 11.53
C ILE A 6 -2.64 -21.40 11.44
N ARG A 7 -3.72 -20.70 11.06
CA ARG A 7 -3.75 -19.23 10.96
C ARG A 7 -3.45 -18.55 12.29
N ARG A 8 -4.01 -19.08 13.38
CA ARG A 8 -3.77 -18.57 14.74
C ARG A 8 -2.29 -18.73 15.11
N THR A 9 -1.73 -19.91 14.92
CA THR A 9 -0.31 -20.19 15.18
C THR A 9 0.61 -19.28 14.36
N ASN A 10 0.34 -19.13 13.06
CA ASN A 10 1.10 -18.25 12.17
C ASN A 10 1.03 -16.78 12.61
N SER A 11 -0.12 -16.31 13.08
CA SER A 11 -0.32 -14.92 13.52
C SER A 11 0.29 -14.62 14.90
N GLU A 12 0.38 -15.61 15.79
CA GLU A 12 0.95 -15.47 17.14
C GLU A 12 2.48 -15.61 17.16
N LYS A 13 3.08 -16.28 16.17
CA LYS A 13 4.53 -16.52 16.11
C LYS A 13 5.35 -15.21 16.10
N PRO A 14 5.04 -14.18 15.28
CA PRO A 14 5.80 -12.92 15.29
C PRO A 14 5.87 -12.26 16.66
N VAL A 15 4.72 -12.18 17.34
CA VAL A 15 4.60 -11.53 18.64
C VAL A 15 5.46 -12.25 19.69
N ARG A 16 5.50 -13.59 19.64
CA ARG A 16 6.34 -14.40 20.52
C ARG A 16 7.83 -14.20 20.24
N LEU A 17 8.22 -14.10 18.97
CA LEU A 17 9.63 -13.85 18.57
C LEU A 17 10.10 -12.47 19.07
N VAL A 18 9.31 -11.43 18.84
CA VAL A 18 9.64 -10.06 19.30
C VAL A 18 9.73 -10.01 20.82
N ARG A 19 8.78 -10.61 21.55
CA ARG A 19 8.79 -10.64 23.03
C ARG A 19 10.01 -11.37 23.62
N ARG A 20 10.65 -12.26 22.86
CA ARG A 20 11.90 -12.91 23.26
C ARG A 20 13.15 -12.07 22.95
N GLY A 21 12.98 -10.85 22.44
CA GLY A 21 14.07 -9.94 22.08
C GLY A 21 14.54 -10.07 20.62
N GLY A 22 13.97 -11.00 19.84
CA GLY A 22 14.34 -11.22 18.46
C GLY A 22 13.87 -10.09 17.52
N ILE A 23 14.65 -9.85 16.46
CA ILE A 23 14.30 -8.94 15.37
C ILE A 23 13.82 -9.79 14.18
N ILE A 24 12.57 -9.60 13.76
CA ILE A 24 12.02 -10.26 12.57
C ILE A 24 12.43 -9.45 11.34
N TYR A 25 13.14 -10.09 10.42
CA TYR A 25 13.64 -9.44 9.20
C TYR A 25 13.01 -10.01 7.92
N ALA A 26 12.45 -11.22 7.98
CA ALA A 26 11.79 -11.83 6.82
C ALA A 26 10.70 -12.84 7.23
N CYS A 27 9.85 -13.17 6.26
CA CYS A 27 9.01 -14.35 6.31
C CYS A 27 9.03 -15.09 4.96
N GLU A 28 9.00 -16.42 5.03
CA GLU A 28 8.98 -17.29 3.86
C GLU A 28 7.67 -18.07 3.79
N ILE A 29 7.08 -18.11 2.60
CA ILE A 29 5.81 -18.79 2.34
C ILE A 29 6.10 -20.12 1.65
N GLY A 30 6.37 -21.14 2.47
CA GLY A 30 6.63 -22.51 2.01
C GLY A 30 5.41 -23.21 1.41
N ALA A 31 5.62 -24.43 0.92
CA ALA A 31 4.55 -25.29 0.40
C ALA A 31 3.60 -25.83 1.49
N SER A 32 4.07 -25.89 2.75
CA SER A 32 3.41 -26.57 3.89
C SER A 32 2.26 -25.78 4.55
N SER A 33 1.76 -24.70 3.96
CA SER A 33 0.76 -23.79 4.57
C SER A 33 1.19 -23.16 5.91
N ALA A 34 2.46 -23.28 6.29
CA ALA A 34 3.06 -22.58 7.41
C ALA A 34 3.79 -21.32 6.92
N VAL A 35 3.75 -20.26 7.71
CA VAL A 35 4.58 -19.07 7.48
C VAL A 35 5.86 -19.22 8.31
N ASP A 36 7.00 -19.30 7.62
CA ASP A 36 8.28 -19.37 8.32
C ASP A 36 8.82 -17.96 8.56
N TRP A 37 8.52 -17.44 9.75
CA TRP A 37 9.04 -16.17 10.24
C TRP A 37 10.52 -16.32 10.61
N LYS A 38 11.38 -15.56 9.94
CA LYS A 38 12.81 -15.48 10.22
C LYS A 38 13.10 -14.36 11.19
N SER A 39 13.85 -14.68 12.24
CA SER A 39 14.32 -13.71 13.23
C SER A 39 15.79 -13.92 13.53
N CYS A 40 16.43 -12.90 14.07
CA CYS A 40 17.82 -12.92 14.53
C CYS A 40 17.96 -12.13 15.83
N GLU A 41 19.11 -12.31 16.49
CA GLU A 41 19.47 -11.52 17.67
C GLU A 41 19.92 -10.10 17.28
N TRP A 42 19.95 -9.20 18.27
CA TRP A 42 20.36 -7.81 18.07
C TRP A 42 21.72 -7.69 17.39
N ASP A 43 22.72 -8.37 17.93
CA ASP A 43 24.11 -8.24 17.47
C ASP A 43 24.31 -8.87 16.08
N GLU A 44 23.47 -9.83 15.69
CA GLU A 44 23.44 -10.39 14.35
C GLU A 44 22.85 -9.41 13.34
N TYR A 45 21.75 -8.74 13.69
CA TYR A 45 21.09 -7.77 12.82
C TYR A 45 22.03 -6.63 12.44
N TRP A 46 22.79 -6.11 13.41
CA TRP A 46 23.72 -4.99 13.23
C TRP A 46 25.12 -5.40 12.81
N ARG A 47 25.36 -6.70 12.54
CA ARG A 47 26.67 -7.21 12.13
C ARG A 47 27.15 -6.48 10.88
N GLY A 48 28.34 -5.88 10.93
CA GLY A 48 28.95 -5.13 9.82
C GLY A 48 28.34 -3.75 9.55
N ALA A 49 27.38 -3.29 10.36
CA ALA A 49 26.86 -1.93 10.32
C ALA A 49 27.64 -0.96 11.24
N VAL A 50 28.34 -1.50 12.24
CA VAL A 50 29.08 -0.70 13.23
C VAL A 50 30.46 -0.37 12.69
N VAL A 51 30.68 0.92 12.42
CA VAL A 51 31.93 1.44 11.84
C VAL A 51 32.55 2.57 12.66
N HIS A 52 31.85 3.08 13.69
CA HIS A 52 32.22 4.31 14.38
C HIS A 52 31.71 4.30 15.82
N GLU A 53 32.49 4.86 16.76
CA GLU A 53 32.18 4.89 18.20
C GLU A 53 30.82 5.53 18.50
N THR A 54 30.54 6.70 17.92
CA THR A 54 29.23 7.37 18.03
C THR A 54 28.06 6.49 17.60
N ILE A 55 28.23 5.65 16.58
CA ILE A 55 27.18 4.72 16.13
C ILE A 55 26.99 3.61 17.15
N SER A 56 28.07 3.09 17.74
CA SER A 56 28.01 2.08 18.80
C SER A 56 27.20 2.57 20.01
N GLU A 57 27.45 3.78 20.48
CA GLU A 57 26.71 4.37 21.61
C GLU A 57 25.22 4.56 21.29
N LEU A 58 24.91 5.09 20.10
CA LEU A 58 23.52 5.29 19.67
C LEU A 58 22.80 3.95 19.47
N LEU A 59 23.47 2.93 18.96
CA LEU A 59 22.94 1.57 18.85
C LEU A 59 22.68 0.95 20.23
N GLN A 60 23.54 1.18 21.21
CA GLN A 60 23.30 0.72 22.58
C GLN A 60 22.06 1.38 23.18
N LYS A 61 21.94 2.71 23.08
CA LYS A 61 20.74 3.45 23.55
C LYS A 61 19.48 2.94 22.86
N PHE A 62 19.56 2.72 21.55
CA PHE A 62 18.45 2.18 20.76
C PHE A 62 18.08 0.74 21.17
N ARG A 63 19.06 -0.11 21.47
CA ARG A 63 18.84 -1.47 22.01
C ARG A 63 18.07 -1.43 23.32
N GLU A 64 18.48 -0.55 24.22
CA GLU A 64 17.88 -0.41 25.55
C GLU A 64 16.44 0.08 25.46
N SER A 65 16.17 1.12 24.66
CA SER A 65 14.81 1.62 24.46
C SER A 65 13.92 0.64 23.70
N TYR A 66 14.45 -0.09 22.70
CA TYR A 66 13.73 -1.19 22.05
C TYR A 66 13.33 -2.27 23.07
N ARG A 67 14.25 -2.71 23.93
CA ARG A 67 13.97 -3.70 24.98
C ARG A 67 12.89 -3.22 25.94
N ARG A 68 13.00 -1.99 26.46
CA ARG A 68 11.97 -1.40 27.33
C ARG A 68 10.61 -1.36 26.64
N PHE A 69 10.58 -0.92 25.38
CA PHE A 69 9.35 -0.84 24.58
C PHE A 69 8.70 -2.21 24.34
N VAL A 70 9.50 -3.26 24.12
CA VAL A 70 8.99 -4.63 23.99
C VAL A 70 8.46 -5.16 25.33
N VAL A 71 9.22 -4.96 26.43
CA VAL A 71 8.87 -5.46 27.78
C VAL A 71 7.61 -4.78 28.32
N SER A 72 7.42 -3.49 28.04
CA SER A 72 6.21 -2.76 28.42
C SER A 72 4.96 -3.16 27.63
N GLY A 73 5.09 -4.09 26.67
CA GLY A 73 4.00 -4.50 25.82
C GLY A 73 3.61 -3.44 24.79
N PHE A 74 4.59 -2.67 24.31
CA PHE A 74 4.43 -1.61 23.31
C PHE A 74 3.72 -0.36 23.86
N GLY A 75 4.04 0.04 25.09
CA GLY A 75 3.45 1.19 25.78
C GLY A 75 3.81 2.56 25.17
N GLY A 76 2.90 3.53 25.32
CA GLY A 76 3.05 4.89 24.76
C GLY A 76 4.30 5.66 25.22
N PRO A 77 4.62 5.73 26.52
CA PRO A 77 5.82 6.42 26.99
C PRO A 77 7.12 5.82 26.45
N ASP A 78 7.23 4.49 26.42
CA ASP A 78 8.42 3.83 25.87
C ASP A 78 8.51 3.98 24.34
N ALA A 79 7.38 4.09 23.64
CA ALA A 79 7.36 4.37 22.19
C ALA A 79 8.06 5.69 21.86
N ILE A 80 7.91 6.72 22.71
CA ILE A 80 8.55 8.04 22.52
C ILE A 80 10.07 7.90 22.58
N SER A 81 10.59 7.24 23.61
CA SER A 81 12.03 7.00 23.77
C SER A 81 12.59 6.15 22.63
N TYR A 82 11.92 5.03 22.32
CA TYR A 82 12.29 4.14 21.21
C TYR A 82 12.35 4.86 19.86
N CYS A 83 11.34 5.68 19.53
CA CYS A 83 11.35 6.46 18.29
C CYS A 83 12.44 7.55 18.32
N THR A 84 12.65 8.21 19.46
CA THR A 84 13.67 9.25 19.59
C THR A 84 15.07 8.69 19.34
N ASP A 85 15.39 7.55 19.94
CA ASP A 85 16.69 6.89 19.77
C ASP A 85 16.88 6.36 18.34
N TYR A 86 15.82 5.78 17.74
CA TYR A 86 15.84 5.37 16.33
C TYR A 86 16.19 6.53 15.39
N PHE A 87 15.47 7.66 15.50
CA PHE A 87 15.71 8.80 14.62
C PHE A 87 17.04 9.49 14.91
N SER A 88 17.58 9.38 16.13
CA SER A 88 18.93 9.86 16.45
C SER A 88 20.00 9.00 15.78
N LEU A 89 19.84 7.68 15.79
CA LEU A 89 20.71 6.75 15.07
C LEU A 89 20.66 6.97 13.55
N LEU A 90 19.46 7.18 13.00
CA LEU A 90 19.26 7.44 11.57
C LEU A 90 19.93 8.75 11.13
N GLU A 91 19.78 9.82 11.89
CA GLU A 91 20.45 11.11 11.62
C GLU A 91 21.97 10.94 11.64
N ALA A 92 22.52 10.24 12.64
CA ALA A 92 23.95 9.99 12.72
C ALA A 92 24.46 9.15 11.52
N ALA A 93 23.70 8.14 11.08
CA ALA A 93 24.05 7.36 9.91
C ALA A 93 24.09 8.23 8.63
N LEU A 94 23.10 9.12 8.45
CA LEU A 94 23.06 10.06 7.33
C LEU A 94 24.22 11.07 7.38
N GLU A 95 24.58 11.55 8.57
CA GLU A 95 25.69 12.48 8.78
C GLU A 95 27.05 11.86 8.46
N LEU A 96 27.28 10.59 8.82
CA LEU A 96 28.49 9.87 8.42
C LEU A 96 28.60 9.77 6.88
N GLU A 97 27.50 9.45 6.19
CA GLU A 97 27.51 9.42 4.72
C GLU A 97 27.79 10.80 4.11
N LYS A 98 27.23 11.88 4.69
CA LYS A 98 27.53 13.25 4.24
C LYS A 98 29.02 13.59 4.38
N ARG A 99 29.70 13.05 5.40
CA ARG A 99 31.15 13.20 5.61
C ARG A 99 32.00 12.28 4.72
N GLY A 100 31.37 11.54 3.79
CA GLY A 100 32.06 10.65 2.86
C GLY A 100 32.34 9.25 3.41
N LEU A 101 31.94 8.94 4.66
CA LEU A 101 32.03 7.59 5.20
C LEU A 101 30.87 6.76 4.65
N LYS A 102 31.15 6.03 3.56
CA LYS A 102 30.15 5.19 2.90
C LYS A 102 29.83 3.98 3.78
N CYS A 103 28.66 4.02 4.42
CA CYS A 103 28.17 2.95 5.28
C CYS A 103 26.80 2.44 4.81
N PRO A 104 26.68 1.96 3.55
CA PRO A 104 25.40 1.57 2.97
C PRO A 104 24.71 0.47 3.78
N ARG A 105 25.49 -0.38 4.47
CA ARG A 105 24.97 -1.42 5.35
C ARG A 105 24.29 -0.85 6.59
N LEU A 106 24.90 0.15 7.23
CA LEU A 106 24.31 0.84 8.36
C LEU A 106 23.01 1.52 7.94
N LEU A 107 23.05 2.27 6.83
CA LEU A 107 21.87 2.98 6.36
C LEU A 107 20.73 2.01 5.97
N ALA A 108 21.06 0.90 5.33
CA ALA A 108 20.10 -0.17 5.01
C ALA A 108 19.52 -0.81 6.27
N ALA A 109 20.36 -1.15 7.25
CA ALA A 109 19.93 -1.75 8.52
C ALA A 109 19.01 -0.82 9.31
N VAL A 110 19.37 0.47 9.45
CA VAL A 110 18.52 1.44 10.16
C VAL A 110 17.22 1.70 9.40
N SER A 111 17.27 1.87 8.08
CA SER A 111 16.06 2.15 7.28
C SER A 111 15.12 0.94 7.17
N GLY A 112 15.66 -0.28 7.21
CA GLY A 112 14.91 -1.53 7.18
C GLY A 112 14.48 -2.05 8.55
N PHE A 113 14.87 -1.40 9.65
CA PHE A 113 14.54 -1.86 10.99
C PHE A 113 13.03 -1.89 11.24
N GLY A 114 12.53 -3.05 11.67
CA GLY A 114 11.09 -3.29 11.89
C GLY A 114 10.29 -3.61 10.62
N SER A 115 10.94 -3.59 9.45
CA SER A 115 10.38 -4.07 8.19
C SER A 115 10.72 -5.54 7.96
N ILE A 116 9.76 -6.28 7.41
CA ILE A 116 9.80 -7.73 7.23
C ILE A 116 9.75 -8.03 5.73
N GLY A 117 10.83 -8.53 5.16
CA GLY A 117 10.84 -9.00 3.77
C GLY A 117 9.94 -10.22 3.60
N ILE A 118 8.98 -10.15 2.67
CA ILE A 118 8.15 -11.29 2.27
C ILE A 118 8.85 -11.98 1.10
N ARG A 119 9.32 -13.20 1.33
CA ARG A 119 10.08 -13.98 0.36
C ARG A 119 9.21 -14.99 -0.38
N ASN A 120 9.48 -15.11 -1.67
CA ASN A 120 8.92 -16.18 -2.49
C ASN A 120 9.61 -17.53 -2.19
N GLY A 121 9.15 -18.60 -2.84
CA GLY A 121 9.72 -19.95 -2.65
C GLY A 121 11.18 -20.10 -3.09
N LYS A 122 11.79 -19.08 -3.70
CA LYS A 122 13.21 -19.04 -4.09
C LYS A 122 14.06 -18.23 -3.09
N GLY A 123 13.49 -17.78 -1.97
CA GLY A 123 14.17 -16.94 -0.99
C GLY A 123 14.33 -15.48 -1.40
N VAL A 124 13.79 -15.07 -2.56
CA VAL A 124 13.87 -13.67 -3.03
C VAL A 124 12.78 -12.85 -2.36
N THR A 125 13.15 -11.73 -1.74
CA THR A 125 12.20 -10.77 -1.19
C THR A 125 11.45 -10.09 -2.34
N THR A 126 10.15 -10.36 -2.45
CA THR A 126 9.30 -9.78 -3.50
C THR A 126 8.35 -8.72 -2.94
N ALA A 127 8.09 -8.70 -1.64
CA ALA A 127 7.26 -7.71 -0.99
C ALA A 127 7.82 -7.39 0.40
N CYS A 128 7.23 -6.41 1.08
CA CYS A 128 7.57 -6.05 2.45
C CYS A 128 6.32 -6.00 3.32
N ALA A 129 6.51 -6.18 4.63
CA ALA A 129 5.48 -5.94 5.62
C ALA A 129 6.05 -5.15 6.80
N ILE A 130 5.19 -4.45 7.53
CA ILE A 130 5.57 -3.86 8.82
C ILE A 130 4.51 -4.22 9.86
N ASP A 131 4.94 -4.46 11.10
CA ASP A 131 4.05 -4.50 12.24
C ASP A 131 3.79 -3.06 12.72
N THR A 132 2.53 -2.67 12.70
CA THR A 132 2.09 -1.34 13.12
C THR A 132 2.39 -1.02 14.58
N ALA A 133 2.64 -2.01 15.42
CA ALA A 133 3.00 -1.83 16.82
C ALA A 133 4.49 -1.55 17.04
N THR A 134 5.37 -1.90 16.10
CA THR A 134 6.83 -1.90 16.34
C THR A 134 7.64 -1.07 15.35
N HIS A 135 7.10 -0.72 14.19
CA HIS A 135 7.88 -0.01 13.17
C HIS A 135 8.17 1.45 13.57
N PRO A 136 9.44 1.83 13.80
CA PRO A 136 9.78 3.11 14.42
C PRO A 136 9.46 4.32 13.51
N ALA A 137 9.50 4.16 12.18
CA ALA A 137 9.08 5.23 11.27
C ALA A 137 7.54 5.41 11.18
N TYR A 138 6.75 4.42 11.60
CA TYR A 138 5.29 4.51 11.60
C TYR A 138 4.75 5.08 12.92
N LEU A 139 5.36 4.69 14.04
CA LEU A 139 4.93 5.06 15.40
C LEU A 139 4.76 6.56 15.68
N PRO A 140 5.53 7.51 15.10
CA PRO A 140 5.27 8.94 15.27
C PRO A 140 3.83 9.34 14.91
N SER A 141 3.23 8.68 13.91
CA SER A 141 1.81 8.90 13.56
C SER A 141 0.85 8.44 14.67
N ARG A 142 1.18 7.34 15.36
CA ARG A 142 0.40 6.77 16.47
C ARG A 142 0.54 7.60 17.74
N ILE A 143 1.76 8.02 18.06
CA ILE A 143 2.03 8.91 19.19
C ILE A 143 1.24 10.21 19.01
N ARG A 144 1.22 10.77 17.79
CA ARG A 144 0.48 12.00 17.51
C ARG A 144 -1.04 11.83 17.44
N ASN A 145 -1.51 10.69 16.95
CA ASN A 145 -2.93 10.43 16.62
C ASN A 145 -3.39 9.06 17.15
N ALA A 146 -3.27 8.82 18.46
CA ALA A 146 -3.56 7.52 19.06
C ALA A 146 -5.00 7.04 18.83
N SER A 147 -5.96 7.96 18.72
CA SER A 147 -7.38 7.64 18.46
C SER A 147 -7.72 7.36 17.00
N GLN A 148 -6.85 7.71 16.05
CA GLN A 148 -7.15 7.48 14.64
C GLN A 148 -6.99 5.99 14.30
N PRO A 149 -7.74 5.45 13.32
CA PRO A 149 -7.50 4.11 12.80
C PRO A 149 -6.09 3.96 12.23
N HIS A 150 -5.54 2.76 12.34
CA HIS A 150 -4.32 2.38 11.63
C HIS A 150 -4.52 2.51 10.11
N ASP A 151 -3.61 3.23 9.45
CA ASP A 151 -3.65 3.50 8.01
C ASP A 151 -2.23 3.46 7.41
N PRO A 152 -1.95 2.61 6.40
CA PRO A 152 -0.63 2.52 5.80
C PRO A 152 -0.22 3.80 5.06
N LYS A 153 -1.16 4.73 4.78
CA LYS A 153 -0.83 6.05 4.22
C LYS A 153 0.08 6.87 5.14
N PHE A 154 0.18 6.58 6.44
CA PHE A 154 1.12 7.28 7.35
C PHE A 154 2.59 6.91 7.12
N LEU A 155 2.88 5.82 6.41
CA LEU A 155 4.23 5.42 6.00
C LEU A 155 4.15 4.81 4.59
N PRO A 156 4.05 5.63 3.53
CA PRO A 156 3.66 5.17 2.19
C PRO A 156 4.75 4.40 1.44
N LEU A 157 6.01 4.52 1.85
CA LEU A 157 7.14 3.77 1.32
C LEU A 157 7.95 3.16 2.45
N VAL A 158 8.45 1.95 2.24
CA VAL A 158 9.37 1.25 3.14
C VAL A 158 10.45 0.52 2.36
N THR A 159 11.48 0.07 3.06
CA THR A 159 12.50 -0.88 2.57
C THR A 159 12.62 -2.05 3.53
N ALA A 160 13.17 -3.17 3.08
CA ALA A 160 13.49 -4.31 3.93
C ALA A 160 15.01 -4.53 3.94
N PHE A 161 15.53 -4.93 5.09
CA PHE A 161 16.94 -5.30 5.25
C PHE A 161 17.05 -6.76 5.70
N ASP A 162 17.94 -7.50 5.04
CA ASP A 162 18.30 -8.86 5.42
C ASP A 162 19.72 -8.87 5.98
N PRO A 163 19.90 -9.10 7.29
CA PRO A 163 21.22 -9.06 7.91
C PRO A 163 22.15 -10.19 7.44
N PHE A 164 21.62 -11.24 6.82
CA PHE A 164 22.42 -12.38 6.35
C PHE A 164 22.80 -12.28 4.87
N ARG A 165 22.30 -11.28 4.14
CA ARG A 165 22.77 -11.01 2.79
C ARG A 165 24.01 -10.13 2.80
N THR A 166 24.97 -10.52 1.99
CA THR A 166 26.22 -9.78 1.74
C THR A 166 25.99 -8.67 0.72
N ASP A 167 25.09 -8.89 -0.25
CA ASP A 167 24.71 -7.91 -1.26
C ASP A 167 23.60 -6.98 -0.75
N ILE A 168 23.92 -5.70 -0.62
CA ILE A 168 22.95 -4.67 -0.24
C ILE A 168 22.26 -4.22 -1.51
N SER A 169 21.10 -4.83 -1.79
CA SER A 169 20.21 -4.43 -2.89
C SER A 169 18.91 -3.88 -2.30
N PRO A 170 18.91 -2.62 -1.81
CA PRO A 170 17.73 -2.02 -1.21
C PRO A 170 16.64 -1.87 -2.28
N ALA A 171 15.43 -2.28 -1.92
CA ALA A 171 14.26 -2.15 -2.78
C ALA A 171 13.19 -1.35 -2.04
N LEU A 172 12.46 -0.51 -2.79
CA LEU A 172 11.33 0.22 -2.24
C LEU A 172 10.06 -0.61 -2.36
N TYR A 173 9.19 -0.49 -1.36
CA TYR A 173 7.88 -1.10 -1.34
C TYR A 173 6.84 -0.05 -0.94
N TYR A 174 5.71 0.00 -1.64
CA TYR A 174 4.70 1.05 -1.46
C TYR A 174 3.45 0.56 -0.75
N TYR A 175 2.72 1.46 -0.08
CA TYR A 175 1.55 1.07 0.71
C TYR A 175 0.48 0.37 -0.14
N TYR A 176 -0.03 -0.75 0.36
CA TYR A 176 -1.09 -1.47 -0.31
C TYR A 176 -2.27 -1.76 0.62
N ARG A 177 -2.15 -2.71 1.53
CA ARG A 177 -3.27 -3.13 2.38
C ARG A 177 -2.84 -3.50 3.78
N GLN A 178 -3.84 -3.68 4.64
CA GLN A 178 -3.67 -4.19 5.99
C GLN A 178 -4.19 -5.62 6.11
N ILE A 179 -3.50 -6.44 6.89
CA ILE A 179 -3.88 -7.80 7.26
C ILE A 179 -4.17 -7.78 8.77
N PRO A 180 -5.40 -8.07 9.21
CA PRO A 180 -5.70 -8.17 10.63
C PRO A 180 -5.05 -9.42 11.22
N LEU A 181 -4.37 -9.29 12.37
CA LEU A 181 -3.81 -10.43 13.09
C LEU A 181 -4.82 -10.90 14.15
N LYS A 182 -5.23 -12.17 14.09
CA LYS A 182 -6.34 -12.70 14.92
C LYS A 182 -6.11 -12.62 16.44
N SER A 183 -4.86 -12.54 16.89
CA SER A 183 -4.49 -12.85 18.29
C SER A 183 -4.18 -11.65 19.18
N THR A 184 -4.23 -10.40 18.67
CA THR A 184 -3.63 -9.26 19.40
C THR A 184 -4.42 -7.94 19.39
N GLY A 185 -5.76 -7.99 19.37
CA GLY A 185 -6.58 -6.77 19.44
C GLY A 185 -6.40 -5.88 18.20
N ASP A 186 -5.89 -4.66 18.37
CA ASP A 186 -5.73 -3.62 17.33
C ASP A 186 -4.51 -3.80 16.40
N LYS A 187 -3.64 -4.79 16.64
CA LYS A 187 -2.43 -4.98 15.83
C LYS A 187 -2.76 -5.38 14.40
N LYS A 188 -2.10 -4.69 13.46
CA LYS A 188 -2.21 -4.97 12.02
C LYS A 188 -0.83 -5.14 11.42
N LEU A 189 -0.77 -6.04 10.44
CA LEU A 189 0.37 -6.11 9.53
C LEU A 189 0.03 -5.28 8.29
N PHE A 190 0.80 -4.25 8.01
CA PHE A 190 0.70 -3.57 6.72
C PHE A 190 1.61 -4.24 5.72
N VAL A 191 1.14 -4.44 4.50
CA VAL A 191 1.88 -5.10 3.44
C VAL A 191 2.07 -4.16 2.25
N TYR A 192 3.25 -4.24 1.66
CA TYR A 192 3.79 -3.31 0.69
C TYR A 192 4.36 -4.11 -0.49
N PRO A 193 3.72 -4.07 -1.68
CA PRO A 193 4.32 -4.61 -2.90
C PRO A 193 5.51 -3.78 -3.37
N ALA A 194 6.34 -4.38 -4.22
CA ALA A 194 7.54 -3.73 -4.73
C ALA A 194 7.21 -2.54 -5.64
N VAL A 195 8.00 -1.48 -5.52
CA VAL A 195 7.99 -0.35 -6.46
C VAL A 195 8.55 -0.77 -7.81
N ASP A 196 9.51 -1.69 -7.87
CA ASP A 196 10.01 -2.20 -9.15
C ASP A 196 8.92 -2.99 -9.89
N LYS A 197 8.54 -2.49 -11.08
CA LYS A 197 7.49 -3.07 -11.93
C LYS A 197 7.81 -4.50 -12.39
N THR A 198 9.09 -4.88 -12.48
CA THR A 198 9.51 -6.22 -12.94
C THR A 198 9.16 -7.31 -11.93
N VAL A 199 9.18 -7.00 -10.63
CA VAL A 199 8.87 -7.94 -9.53
C VAL A 199 7.55 -7.64 -8.82
N ARG A 200 6.96 -6.45 -9.04
CA ARG A 200 5.70 -6.00 -8.41
C ARG A 200 4.57 -7.01 -8.51
N PHE A 201 4.49 -7.69 -9.66
CA PHE A 201 3.48 -8.71 -9.88
C PHE A 201 3.63 -9.90 -8.92
N GLU A 202 4.86 -10.39 -8.71
CA GLU A 202 5.14 -11.44 -7.74
C GLU A 202 4.82 -10.99 -6.32
N SER A 203 5.02 -9.70 -6.01
CA SER A 203 4.65 -9.12 -4.73
C SER A 203 3.18 -9.37 -4.37
N PHE A 204 2.27 -9.13 -5.30
CA PHE A 204 0.84 -9.34 -5.06
C PHE A 204 0.51 -10.81 -4.81
N ARG A 205 1.17 -11.72 -5.53
CA ARG A 205 1.02 -13.17 -5.33
C ARG A 205 1.45 -13.57 -3.93
N GLU A 206 2.64 -13.17 -3.47
CA GLU A 206 3.12 -13.54 -2.14
C GLU A 206 2.33 -12.85 -1.02
N ILE A 207 1.92 -11.58 -1.20
CA ILE A 207 1.02 -10.89 -0.26
C ILE A 207 -0.32 -11.62 -0.17
N HIS A 208 -0.87 -12.10 -1.28
CA HIS A 208 -2.10 -12.88 -1.28
C HIS A 208 -1.93 -14.18 -0.49
N ARG A 209 -0.89 -14.97 -0.81
CA ARG A 209 -0.60 -16.22 -0.09
C ARG A 209 -0.40 -15.97 1.41
N LEU A 210 0.36 -14.95 1.78
CA LEU A 210 0.57 -14.59 3.19
C LEU A 210 -0.77 -14.30 3.88
N THR A 211 -1.63 -13.51 3.23
CA THR A 211 -2.94 -13.15 3.78
C THR A 211 -3.80 -14.38 4.02
N GLU A 212 -3.83 -15.32 3.07
CA GLU A 212 -4.59 -16.57 3.23
C GLU A 212 -4.13 -17.42 4.44
N LEU A 213 -2.84 -17.35 4.77
CA LEU A 213 -2.19 -18.09 5.86
C LEU A 213 -2.26 -17.37 7.21
N LEU A 214 -2.51 -16.06 7.23
CA LEU A 214 -2.64 -15.28 8.47
C LEU A 214 -4.09 -15.05 8.88
N CYS A 215 -4.98 -14.77 7.94
CA CYS A 215 -6.37 -14.45 8.25
C CYS A 215 -7.36 -15.11 7.29
N ASN A 216 -8.60 -15.26 7.78
CA ASN A 216 -9.76 -15.63 6.97
C ASN A 216 -10.61 -14.41 6.57
N LYS A 217 -10.35 -13.25 7.22
CA LYS A 217 -11.03 -11.98 6.97
C LYS A 217 -10.22 -11.16 5.99
N ASN A 218 -10.88 -10.68 4.95
CA ASN A 218 -10.29 -9.79 3.97
C ASN A 218 -10.01 -8.40 4.58
N ASP A 219 -9.44 -7.52 3.75
CA ASP A 219 -9.29 -6.10 4.07
C ASP A 219 -10.59 -5.57 4.70
N THR A 220 -10.45 -4.97 5.89
CA THR A 220 -11.57 -4.57 6.76
C THR A 220 -12.51 -3.58 6.09
N LEU A 221 -12.05 -2.88 5.05
CA LEU A 221 -12.84 -1.89 4.31
C LEU A 221 -13.54 -2.46 3.08
N VAL A 222 -13.29 -3.73 2.71
CA VAL A 222 -13.86 -4.33 1.49
C VAL A 222 -15.37 -4.31 1.50
N ARG A 223 -15.99 -4.65 2.65
CA ARG A 223 -17.45 -4.64 2.78
C ARG A 223 -18.03 -3.25 2.53
N GLN A 224 -17.51 -2.24 3.21
CA GLN A 224 -18.05 -0.89 3.11
C GLN A 224 -17.78 -0.27 1.72
N ARG A 225 -16.65 -0.62 1.07
CA ARG A 225 -16.37 -0.25 -0.33
C ARG A 225 -17.32 -0.95 -1.30
N ALA A 226 -17.62 -2.23 -1.08
CA ALA A 226 -18.59 -2.98 -1.88
C ALA A 226 -20.01 -2.39 -1.76
N GLU A 227 -20.46 -2.08 -0.55
CA GLU A 227 -21.75 -1.43 -0.27
C GLU A 227 -21.83 -0.07 -0.98
N PHE A 228 -20.79 0.76 -0.86
CA PHE A 228 -20.71 2.05 -1.56
C PHE A 228 -20.80 1.91 -3.09
N LEU A 229 -20.02 0.98 -3.68
CA LEU A 229 -20.05 0.73 -5.12
C LEU A 229 -21.44 0.24 -5.58
N ALA A 230 -22.03 -0.69 -4.84
CA ALA A 230 -23.35 -1.22 -5.12
C ALA A 230 -24.41 -0.10 -5.10
N GLU A 231 -24.47 0.69 -4.03
CA GLU A 231 -25.54 1.66 -3.83
C GLU A 231 -25.39 2.93 -4.68
N LYS A 232 -24.16 3.44 -4.81
CA LYS A 232 -23.94 4.77 -5.37
C LYS A 232 -23.58 4.74 -6.85
N VAL A 233 -23.08 3.62 -7.37
CA VAL A 233 -22.51 3.58 -8.74
C VAL A 233 -23.13 2.49 -9.59
N VAL A 234 -23.06 1.23 -9.14
CA VAL A 234 -23.43 0.07 -9.94
C VAL A 234 -24.94 -0.15 -9.94
N GLY A 235 -25.60 -0.14 -8.79
CA GLY A 235 -27.06 -0.26 -8.68
C GLY A 235 -27.79 0.74 -9.57
N PRO A 236 -27.54 2.06 -9.48
CA PRO A 236 -28.13 3.06 -10.37
C PRO A 236 -27.86 2.82 -11.85
N THR A 237 -26.70 2.25 -12.20
CA THR A 237 -26.37 1.89 -13.59
C THR A 237 -27.21 0.72 -14.09
N LEU A 238 -27.56 -0.22 -13.21
CA LEU A 238 -28.28 -1.45 -13.52
C LEU A 238 -29.81 -1.32 -13.38
N LYS A 239 -30.36 -0.13 -13.07
CA LYS A 239 -31.83 0.07 -12.99
C LYS A 239 -32.55 0.05 -14.35
N HIS A 240 -31.82 0.00 -15.47
CA HIS A 240 -32.35 0.15 -16.82
C HIS A 240 -32.17 -1.01 -17.83
N PRO A 241 -31.85 -2.27 -17.49
CA PRO A 241 -31.90 -3.34 -18.48
C PRO A 241 -33.36 -3.77 -18.66
N ALA A 242 -33.98 -3.27 -19.72
CA ALA A 242 -35.31 -3.71 -20.18
C ALA A 242 -35.32 -5.17 -20.70
N ASP A 243 -34.14 -5.78 -20.85
CA ASP A 243 -33.98 -7.12 -21.40
C ASP A 243 -33.77 -8.16 -20.29
N ALA A 244 -34.42 -9.32 -20.43
CA ALA A 244 -34.30 -10.49 -19.56
C ALA A 244 -32.90 -11.16 -19.59
N SER A 245 -31.88 -10.48 -20.10
CA SER A 245 -30.53 -11.00 -20.24
C SER A 245 -29.74 -10.93 -18.92
N PRO A 246 -28.81 -11.88 -18.67
CA PRO A 246 -27.95 -11.81 -17.49
C PRO A 246 -27.10 -10.54 -17.47
N ILE A 247 -26.96 -9.94 -16.29
CA ILE A 247 -26.06 -8.84 -16.01
C ILE A 247 -24.62 -9.35 -16.07
N ARG A 248 -23.88 -8.87 -17.06
CA ARG A 248 -22.48 -9.23 -17.32
C ARG A 248 -21.54 -8.23 -16.65
N ILE A 249 -20.69 -8.73 -15.75
CA ILE A 249 -19.68 -7.94 -15.02
C ILE A 249 -18.27 -8.47 -15.32
N ALA A 250 -17.36 -7.57 -15.71
CA ALA A 250 -15.93 -7.87 -15.76
C ALA A 250 -15.20 -7.20 -14.57
N ASP A 251 -14.36 -7.94 -13.86
CA ASP A 251 -13.53 -7.46 -12.75
C ASP A 251 -12.06 -7.57 -13.14
N LEU A 252 -11.41 -6.44 -13.42
CA LEU A 252 -10.05 -6.36 -13.96
C LEU A 252 -9.05 -6.08 -12.84
N GLY A 253 -8.15 -7.04 -12.59
CA GLY A 253 -7.19 -6.94 -11.49
C GLY A 253 -7.86 -7.06 -10.11
N GLY A 254 -8.99 -7.76 -10.04
CA GLY A 254 -9.81 -7.87 -8.83
C GLY A 254 -9.13 -8.60 -7.66
N GLY A 255 -7.91 -9.13 -7.83
CA GLY A 255 -7.23 -9.92 -6.82
C GLY A 255 -8.12 -11.09 -6.41
N SER A 256 -8.47 -11.21 -5.13
CA SER A 256 -9.37 -12.27 -4.66
C SER A 256 -10.82 -12.18 -5.14
N GLY A 257 -11.21 -11.11 -5.84
CA GLY A 257 -12.57 -10.87 -6.30
C GLY A 257 -13.55 -10.48 -5.19
N ASP A 258 -13.08 -10.31 -3.95
CA ASP A 258 -13.96 -10.10 -2.79
C ASP A 258 -14.76 -8.80 -2.84
N LEU A 259 -14.22 -7.76 -3.49
CA LEU A 259 -14.92 -6.50 -3.67
C LEU A 259 -16.12 -6.65 -4.61
N CYS A 260 -15.91 -7.22 -5.80
CA CYS A 260 -16.98 -7.52 -6.76
C CYS A 260 -18.00 -8.49 -6.15
N ARG A 261 -17.51 -9.53 -5.47
CA ARG A 261 -18.33 -10.51 -4.74
C ARG A 261 -19.26 -9.85 -3.73
N GLY A 262 -18.71 -9.00 -2.85
CA GLY A 262 -19.46 -8.28 -1.83
C GLY A 262 -20.46 -7.29 -2.44
N MET A 263 -20.11 -6.67 -3.55
CA MET A 263 -20.99 -5.74 -4.27
C MET A 263 -22.21 -6.48 -4.85
N ILE A 264 -21.99 -7.62 -5.52
CA ILE A 264 -23.05 -8.49 -6.05
C ILE A 264 -23.96 -8.98 -4.91
N GLU A 265 -23.38 -9.44 -3.80
CA GLU A 265 -24.11 -9.91 -2.62
C GLU A 265 -24.97 -8.80 -2.00
N HIS A 266 -24.47 -7.56 -1.98
CA HIS A 266 -25.23 -6.41 -1.48
C HIS A 266 -26.39 -6.06 -2.41
N LEU A 267 -26.15 -6.01 -3.72
CA LEU A 267 -27.18 -5.75 -4.73
C LEU A 267 -28.31 -6.79 -4.64
N GLY A 268 -28.00 -8.08 -4.65
CA GLY A 268 -29.03 -9.14 -4.59
C GLY A 268 -29.84 -9.14 -3.28
N ARG A 269 -29.26 -8.67 -2.17
CA ARG A 269 -29.96 -8.60 -0.87
C ARG A 269 -30.77 -7.33 -0.67
N LYS A 270 -30.25 -6.18 -1.11
CA LYS A 270 -30.83 -4.86 -0.82
C LYS A 270 -31.59 -4.26 -1.99
N MET A 271 -31.33 -4.74 -3.20
CA MET A 271 -31.93 -4.28 -4.44
C MET A 271 -32.34 -5.50 -5.31
N PRO A 272 -33.15 -6.44 -4.78
CA PRO A 272 -33.53 -7.66 -5.49
C PRO A 272 -34.28 -7.38 -6.81
N GLU A 273 -34.91 -6.21 -6.93
CA GLU A 273 -35.54 -5.71 -8.17
C GLU A 273 -34.52 -5.40 -9.28
N ILE A 274 -33.28 -5.04 -8.89
CA ILE A 274 -32.17 -4.79 -9.82
C ILE A 274 -31.43 -6.10 -10.13
N LEU A 275 -31.25 -6.95 -9.11
CA LEU A 275 -30.44 -8.15 -9.23
C LEU A 275 -31.20 -9.39 -8.70
N PRO A 276 -32.09 -9.99 -9.53
CA PRO A 276 -32.71 -11.26 -9.21
C PRO A 276 -31.67 -12.37 -8.99
N LYS A 277 -32.06 -13.49 -8.38
CA LYS A 277 -31.17 -14.67 -8.26
C LYS A 277 -30.74 -15.16 -9.64
N MET A 278 -29.53 -15.72 -9.72
CA MET A 278 -28.96 -16.30 -10.96
C MET A 278 -28.99 -15.36 -12.17
N SER A 279 -28.76 -14.07 -11.93
CA SER A 279 -28.81 -13.05 -12.97
C SER A 279 -27.42 -12.54 -13.38
N VAL A 280 -26.34 -12.94 -12.70
CA VAL A 280 -24.99 -12.38 -12.96
C VAL A 280 -24.05 -13.35 -13.67
N ASP A 281 -23.47 -12.90 -14.77
CA ASP A 281 -22.31 -13.51 -15.41
C ASP A 281 -21.05 -12.72 -15.03
N TRP A 282 -20.21 -13.29 -14.17
CA TRP A 282 -19.00 -12.63 -13.67
C TRP A 282 -17.73 -13.17 -14.31
N THR A 283 -16.97 -12.28 -14.97
CA THR A 283 -15.61 -12.56 -15.45
C THR A 283 -14.57 -11.88 -14.57
N LEU A 284 -13.72 -12.65 -13.88
CA LEU A 284 -12.54 -12.12 -13.16
C LEU A 284 -11.29 -12.29 -14.03
N VAL A 285 -10.60 -11.18 -14.31
CA VAL A 285 -9.35 -11.14 -15.06
C VAL A 285 -8.21 -10.82 -14.10
N GLU A 286 -7.28 -11.75 -13.92
CA GLU A 286 -6.19 -11.59 -12.95
C GLU A 286 -4.94 -12.36 -13.39
N ILE A 287 -3.76 -11.74 -13.23
CA ILE A 287 -2.48 -12.36 -13.59
C ILE A 287 -2.02 -13.29 -12.46
N ALA A 288 -2.25 -12.88 -11.20
CA ALA A 288 -1.85 -13.62 -10.00
C ALA A 288 -2.64 -14.92 -10.00
N GLY A 289 -1.98 -16.04 -10.28
CA GLY A 289 -2.61 -17.35 -10.37
C GLY A 289 -3.22 -17.77 -9.03
N LEU A 290 -4.41 -17.26 -8.72
CA LEU A 290 -5.15 -17.55 -7.50
C LEU A 290 -5.51 -19.03 -7.48
N ASN A 291 -5.81 -19.54 -6.28
CA ASN A 291 -6.37 -20.87 -6.15
C ASN A 291 -7.78 -20.90 -6.79
N ARG A 292 -7.83 -21.23 -8.09
CA ARG A 292 -9.05 -21.26 -8.91
C ARG A 292 -10.14 -22.12 -8.28
N LYS A 293 -9.78 -23.27 -7.69
CA LYS A 293 -10.74 -24.16 -7.01
C LYS A 293 -11.39 -23.48 -5.82
N ARG A 294 -10.60 -22.77 -5.00
CA ARG A 294 -11.11 -22.01 -3.86
C ARG A 294 -12.03 -20.89 -4.32
N LEU A 295 -11.57 -20.09 -5.29
CA LEU A 295 -12.34 -18.98 -5.83
C LEU A 295 -13.68 -19.46 -6.41
N GLN A 296 -13.65 -20.50 -7.25
CA GLN A 296 -14.85 -21.08 -7.83
C GLN A 296 -15.81 -21.58 -6.73
N ARG A 297 -15.33 -22.30 -5.71
CA ARG A 297 -16.17 -22.71 -4.57
C ARG A 297 -16.79 -21.53 -3.82
N THR A 298 -16.05 -20.44 -3.65
CA THR A 298 -16.56 -19.22 -3.00
C THR A 298 -17.64 -18.56 -3.85
N VAL A 299 -17.47 -18.52 -5.17
CA VAL A 299 -18.42 -17.89 -6.10
C VAL A 299 -19.66 -18.77 -6.32
N THR A 300 -19.53 -20.08 -6.49
CA THR A 300 -20.67 -21.01 -6.68
C THR A 300 -21.64 -21.02 -5.49
N ARG A 301 -21.22 -20.55 -4.31
CA ARG A 301 -22.09 -20.39 -3.14
C ARG A 301 -22.93 -19.12 -3.18
N GLN A 302 -22.67 -18.19 -4.10
CA GLN A 302 -23.49 -17.00 -4.31
C GLN A 302 -24.70 -17.35 -5.16
N ARG A 303 -25.89 -16.93 -4.69
CA ARG A 303 -27.16 -17.28 -5.34
C ARG A 303 -27.44 -16.40 -6.56
N GLU A 304 -26.73 -15.28 -6.66
CA GLU A 304 -26.88 -14.25 -7.66
C GLU A 304 -26.04 -14.54 -8.90
N VAL A 305 -24.94 -15.28 -8.75
CA VAL A 305 -23.98 -15.57 -9.84
C VAL A 305 -24.41 -16.83 -10.59
N ARG A 306 -24.83 -16.65 -11.84
CA ARG A 306 -25.17 -17.73 -12.77
C ARG A 306 -23.91 -18.38 -13.33
N ASN A 307 -23.02 -17.58 -13.91
CA ASN A 307 -21.77 -18.05 -14.49
C ASN A 307 -20.57 -17.32 -13.90
N PHE A 308 -19.50 -18.05 -13.63
CA PHE A 308 -18.23 -17.48 -13.20
C PHE A 308 -17.09 -17.92 -14.11
N ARG A 309 -16.40 -16.95 -14.70
CA ARG A 309 -15.24 -17.17 -15.56
C ARG A 309 -14.01 -16.53 -14.94
N TYR A 310 -12.99 -17.34 -14.69
CA TYR A 310 -11.66 -16.86 -14.32
C TYR A 310 -10.76 -16.85 -15.55
N VAL A 311 -10.15 -15.71 -15.85
CA VAL A 311 -9.22 -15.52 -16.97
C VAL A 311 -7.86 -15.12 -16.43
N ARG A 312 -6.85 -15.97 -16.65
CA ARG A 312 -5.47 -15.66 -16.29
C ARG A 312 -4.81 -14.87 -17.40
N SER A 313 -4.90 -13.55 -17.33
CA SER A 313 -4.33 -12.64 -18.33
C SER A 313 -4.02 -11.27 -17.72
N GLY A 314 -3.08 -10.54 -18.31
CA GLY A 314 -2.95 -9.11 -18.05
C GLY A 314 -4.18 -8.38 -18.60
N TYR A 315 -4.74 -7.43 -17.86
CA TYR A 315 -5.96 -6.76 -18.29
C TYR A 315 -5.77 -6.03 -19.63
N LEU A 316 -4.60 -5.41 -19.91
CA LEU A 316 -4.33 -4.80 -21.21
C LEU A 316 -4.39 -5.82 -22.34
N GLN A 317 -3.68 -6.95 -22.20
CA GLN A 317 -3.71 -8.04 -23.17
C GLN A 317 -5.13 -8.64 -23.31
N TRP A 318 -5.86 -8.75 -22.20
CA TRP A 318 -7.25 -9.22 -22.22
C TRP A 318 -8.15 -8.28 -23.00
N ILE A 319 -8.05 -6.96 -22.78
CA ILE A 319 -8.80 -5.93 -23.52
C ILE A 319 -8.42 -5.96 -25.00
N GLU A 320 -7.13 -6.07 -25.31
CA GLU A 320 -6.62 -6.11 -26.68
C GLU A 320 -7.21 -7.28 -27.47
N ASN A 321 -7.13 -8.48 -26.91
CA ASN A 321 -7.59 -9.73 -27.51
C ASN A 321 -9.11 -9.88 -27.59
N ARG A 322 -9.88 -8.89 -27.11
CA ARG A 322 -11.33 -8.93 -27.28
C ARG A 322 -11.71 -8.67 -28.74
N PRO A 323 -12.64 -9.46 -29.30
CA PRO A 323 -13.15 -9.18 -30.64
C PRO A 323 -13.74 -7.78 -30.69
N LYS A 324 -13.61 -7.14 -31.85
CA LYS A 324 -14.36 -5.92 -32.13
C LYS A 324 -15.83 -6.30 -32.15
N SER A 325 -16.62 -5.62 -31.32
CA SER A 325 -18.06 -5.82 -31.23
C SER A 325 -18.69 -4.44 -31.23
N ASP A 326 -19.69 -4.26 -32.09
CA ASP A 326 -20.52 -3.05 -32.11
C ASP A 326 -21.57 -3.07 -30.99
N THR A 327 -21.67 -4.18 -30.26
CA THR A 327 -22.58 -4.34 -29.12
C THR A 327 -21.83 -4.27 -27.80
N LYS A 328 -22.52 -3.78 -26.76
CA LYS A 328 -21.98 -3.77 -25.40
C LYS A 328 -21.96 -5.20 -24.86
N ASP A 329 -20.76 -5.74 -24.68
CA ASP A 329 -20.55 -7.08 -24.12
C ASP A 329 -20.79 -7.13 -22.60
N PHE A 330 -20.63 -6.00 -21.92
CA PHE A 330 -20.74 -5.89 -20.47
C PHE A 330 -21.70 -4.79 -20.03
N HIS A 331 -22.34 -5.04 -18.89
CA HIS A 331 -23.07 -3.99 -18.19
C HIS A 331 -22.11 -3.13 -17.36
N VAL A 332 -21.16 -3.78 -16.69
CA VAL A 332 -20.19 -3.11 -15.83
C VAL A 332 -18.81 -3.72 -16.00
N VAL A 333 -17.80 -2.87 -16.16
CA VAL A 333 -16.40 -3.24 -16.02
C VAL A 333 -15.84 -2.55 -14.79
N LEU A 334 -15.25 -3.31 -13.87
CA LEU A 334 -14.61 -2.80 -12.66
C LEU A 334 -13.09 -2.77 -12.84
N MET A 335 -12.48 -1.64 -12.50
CA MET A 335 -11.04 -1.44 -12.41
C MET A 335 -10.71 -0.87 -11.03
N CYS A 336 -10.69 -1.73 -10.01
CA CYS A 336 -10.52 -1.30 -8.62
C CYS A 336 -9.06 -1.42 -8.17
N ARG A 337 -8.48 -0.32 -7.68
CA ARG A 337 -7.06 -0.13 -7.32
C ARG A 337 -6.04 -0.41 -8.41
N GLN A 338 -6.47 -0.73 -9.63
CA GLN A 338 -5.58 -1.09 -10.72
C GLN A 338 -4.63 0.05 -11.08
N LEU A 339 -5.15 1.27 -11.22
CA LEU A 339 -4.34 2.44 -11.55
C LEU A 339 -3.39 2.84 -10.42
N ASN A 340 -3.77 2.60 -9.16
CA ASN A 340 -2.87 2.72 -8.01
C ASN A 340 -1.73 1.72 -8.10
N ASN A 341 -2.04 0.45 -8.35
CA ASN A 341 -1.05 -0.61 -8.40
C ASN A 341 -0.08 -0.48 -9.58
N LEU A 342 -0.42 0.27 -10.62
CA LEU A 342 0.41 0.50 -11.80
C LEU A 342 1.03 1.90 -11.83
N SER A 343 0.80 2.71 -10.81
CA SER A 343 1.44 4.02 -10.66
C SER A 343 2.95 3.89 -10.44
N ASP A 344 3.65 5.00 -10.62
CA ASP A 344 5.05 5.16 -10.25
C ASP A 344 5.14 5.72 -8.83
N PHE A 345 6.12 5.23 -8.09
CA PHE A 345 6.34 5.59 -6.70
C PHE A 345 7.80 5.95 -6.52
N ARG A 346 8.08 7.13 -5.99
CA ARG A 346 9.46 7.61 -5.82
C ARG A 346 9.57 8.53 -4.63
N ILE A 347 10.79 8.97 -4.35
CA ILE A 347 11.09 9.98 -3.35
C ILE A 347 11.57 11.22 -4.10
N GLU A 348 11.00 12.37 -3.73
CA GLU A 348 11.34 13.68 -4.26
C GLU A 348 11.91 14.57 -3.15
N ILE A 349 12.52 15.68 -3.58
CA ILE A 349 13.17 16.66 -2.71
C ILE A 349 12.48 18.00 -2.90
N ALA A 350 12.17 18.68 -1.80
CA ALA A 350 11.64 20.03 -1.78
C ALA A 350 12.54 20.90 -0.91
N ASP A 351 13.17 21.89 -1.53
CA ASP A 351 14.19 22.73 -0.88
C ASP A 351 13.88 24.22 -0.98
N ASP A 352 12.61 24.55 -1.13
CA ASP A 352 12.12 25.92 -1.15
C ASP A 352 10.97 26.09 -0.15
N SER A 353 10.81 27.33 0.32
CA SER A 353 9.82 27.66 1.36
C SER A 353 8.38 27.46 0.91
N LEU A 354 8.08 27.60 -0.39
CA LEU A 354 6.74 27.45 -0.94
C LEU A 354 6.34 25.97 -0.96
N SER A 355 7.23 25.08 -1.40
CA SER A 355 7.04 23.64 -1.34
C SER A 355 6.98 23.14 0.11
N ALA A 356 7.86 23.63 0.99
CA ALA A 356 7.80 23.34 2.42
C ALA A 356 6.44 23.75 3.04
N LYS A 357 5.94 24.94 2.70
CA LYS A 357 4.61 25.40 3.13
C LYS A 357 3.49 24.48 2.65
N LYS A 358 3.53 23.99 1.41
CA LYS A 358 2.54 23.03 0.89
C LYS A 358 2.58 21.70 1.66
N LEU A 359 3.78 21.18 1.91
CA LEU A 359 4.01 19.90 2.60
C LEU A 359 3.68 19.95 4.10
N MET A 360 3.95 21.08 4.76
CA MET A 360 3.64 21.29 6.19
C MET A 360 2.19 21.74 6.43
N GLY A 361 1.56 22.36 5.43
CA GLY A 361 0.18 22.85 5.52
C GLY A 361 0.00 23.94 6.56
N THR A 362 -1.08 23.86 7.35
CA THR A 362 -1.40 24.86 8.39
C THR A 362 -0.39 24.91 9.54
N LYS A 363 0.49 23.91 9.65
CA LYS A 363 1.58 23.87 10.64
C LYS A 363 2.88 24.49 10.13
N PHE A 364 2.87 25.11 8.94
CA PHE A 364 4.04 25.80 8.44
C PHE A 364 4.34 27.04 9.28
N ASP A 365 5.50 27.03 9.91
CA ASP A 365 6.14 28.19 10.52
C ASP A 365 7.59 28.20 10.01
N PRO A 366 8.08 29.31 9.42
CA PRO A 366 9.46 29.42 8.93
C PRO A 366 10.51 29.02 9.97
N LYS A 367 10.32 29.33 11.26
CA LYS A 367 11.23 28.94 12.34
C LYS A 367 11.18 27.44 12.61
N ILE A 368 9.99 26.82 12.57
CA ILE A 368 9.85 25.36 12.73
C ILE A 368 10.55 24.64 11.59
N TRP A 369 10.38 25.11 10.35
CA TRP A 369 11.03 24.53 9.18
C TRP A 369 12.55 24.73 9.22
N TYR A 370 13.01 25.97 9.40
CA TYR A 370 14.43 26.35 9.39
C TYR A 370 15.23 25.59 10.46
N HIS A 371 14.68 25.47 11.67
CA HIS A 371 15.31 24.75 12.77
C HIS A 371 14.92 23.26 12.84
N ARG A 372 14.26 22.74 11.81
CA ARG A 372 13.83 21.34 11.68
C ARG A 372 13.12 20.80 12.94
N ARG A 373 12.35 21.64 13.64
CA ARG A 373 11.67 21.27 14.91
C ARG A 373 10.53 20.26 14.71
N TYR A 374 10.19 19.95 13.46
CA TYR A 374 9.23 18.93 13.07
C TYR A 374 9.84 17.51 13.02
N LEU A 375 11.16 17.37 13.13
CA LEU A 375 11.81 16.04 13.14
C LEU A 375 11.49 15.29 14.43
N PRO A 376 11.27 13.96 14.38
CA PRO A 376 10.90 13.16 15.54
C PRO A 376 11.84 13.33 16.74
N ARG A 377 13.17 13.37 16.52
CA ARG A 377 14.17 13.57 17.59
C ARG A 377 13.94 14.83 18.45
N THR A 378 13.34 15.87 17.87
CA THR A 378 13.07 17.15 18.53
C THR A 378 11.60 17.25 18.93
N ALA A 379 10.71 16.90 18.00
CA ALA A 379 9.27 17.04 18.15
C ALA A 379 8.68 16.10 19.21
N LEU A 380 9.22 14.88 19.35
CA LEU A 380 8.73 13.90 20.34
C LEU A 380 9.03 14.30 21.79
N LYS A 381 10.01 15.19 22.02
CA LYS A 381 10.33 15.73 23.35
C LYS A 381 9.35 16.79 23.82
N SER A 382 8.54 17.34 22.91
CA SER A 382 7.54 18.35 23.26
C SER A 382 6.25 17.69 23.80
N PRO A 383 5.53 18.33 24.75
CA PRO A 383 4.25 17.81 25.21
C PRO A 383 3.29 17.49 24.06
N GLY A 384 2.74 16.28 24.05
CA GLY A 384 1.80 15.80 23.03
C GLY A 384 2.38 15.66 21.61
N ALA A 385 3.71 15.73 21.45
CA ALA A 385 4.39 15.64 20.17
C ALA A 385 3.84 16.64 19.12
N GLY A 386 3.47 17.85 19.56
CA GLY A 386 2.69 18.82 18.76
C GLY A 386 3.26 19.16 17.39
N ASN A 387 4.60 19.18 17.30
CA ASN A 387 5.38 19.49 16.10
C ASN A 387 5.54 18.32 15.13
N ILE A 388 5.09 17.10 15.49
CA ILE A 388 5.03 16.00 14.52
C ILE A 388 3.99 16.34 13.45
N ILE A 389 4.41 16.25 12.20
CA ILE A 389 3.63 16.45 10.99
C ILE A 389 3.69 15.15 10.19
N VAL A 390 2.76 14.25 10.50
CA VAL A 390 2.50 13.02 9.74
C VAL A 390 0.98 12.91 9.59
N ALA A 391 0.47 13.27 8.41
CA ALA A 391 -0.95 13.28 8.11
C ALA A 391 -1.21 12.68 6.73
N LYS A 392 -2.31 11.91 6.62
CA LYS A 392 -2.81 11.34 5.36
C LYS A 392 -3.49 12.35 4.44
N THR A 393 -3.41 13.65 4.76
CA THR A 393 -3.96 14.70 3.90
C THR A 393 -3.10 14.80 2.65
N ARG A 394 -3.76 14.68 1.51
CA ARG A 394 -3.14 14.78 0.19
C ARG A 394 -2.60 16.19 -0.05
N VAL A 395 -1.45 16.25 -0.70
CA VAL A 395 -0.88 17.46 -1.29
C VAL A 395 -0.66 17.17 -2.77
N ASP A 396 -1.19 18.04 -3.63
CA ASP A 396 -0.94 17.95 -5.06
C ASP A 396 0.50 18.35 -5.37
N HIS A 397 1.14 17.55 -6.20
CA HIS A 397 2.49 17.75 -6.71
C HIS A 397 2.40 17.94 -8.24
N THR A 398 3.36 18.64 -8.86
CA THR A 398 3.34 18.92 -10.31
C THR A 398 3.09 17.65 -11.13
N ASP A 399 3.71 16.55 -10.69
CA ASP A 399 3.73 15.27 -11.38
C ASP A 399 2.92 14.16 -10.69
N GLY A 400 2.13 14.47 -9.66
CA GLY A 400 1.42 13.44 -8.90
C GLY A 400 0.85 13.95 -7.59
N PHE A 401 0.95 13.15 -6.54
CA PHE A 401 0.56 13.56 -5.20
C PHE A 401 1.47 12.97 -4.13
N THR A 402 1.40 13.59 -2.96
CA THR A 402 2.07 13.15 -1.73
C THR A 402 1.13 13.30 -0.52
N PHE A 403 1.61 12.90 0.65
CA PHE A 403 0.99 13.11 1.95
C PHE A 403 1.84 14.07 2.79
N ARG A 404 1.21 14.79 3.74
CA ARG A 404 1.92 15.73 4.62
C ARG A 404 2.73 14.98 5.68
N GLN A 405 3.97 14.64 5.34
CA GLN A 405 4.85 13.81 6.18
C GLN A 405 6.28 14.35 6.36
N PRO A 406 6.51 15.67 6.52
CA PRO A 406 7.88 16.18 6.63
C PRO A 406 8.63 15.62 7.85
N SER A 407 7.94 15.19 8.91
CA SER A 407 8.59 14.49 10.03
C SER A 407 9.26 13.16 9.65
N LEU A 408 9.00 12.61 8.46
CA LEU A 408 9.67 11.42 7.94
C LEU A 408 10.81 11.75 6.98
N THR A 409 11.23 13.02 6.87
CA THR A 409 12.25 13.43 5.89
C THR A 409 13.58 12.67 6.04
N ASP A 410 14.08 12.43 7.26
CA ASP A 410 15.35 11.69 7.42
C ASP A 410 15.18 10.22 6.97
N TYR A 411 14.00 9.64 7.21
CA TYR A 411 13.68 8.30 6.73
C TYR A 411 13.65 8.24 5.20
N PHE A 412 12.93 9.18 4.56
CA PHE A 412 12.89 9.23 3.09
C PHE A 412 14.24 9.63 2.48
N GLN A 413 15.05 10.44 3.16
CA GLN A 413 16.40 10.74 2.74
C GLN A 413 17.27 9.48 2.71
N ALA A 414 17.18 8.64 3.74
CA ALA A 414 17.90 7.38 3.78
C ALA A 414 17.45 6.42 2.69
N LEU A 415 16.14 6.30 2.44
CA LEU A 415 15.62 5.53 1.32
C LEU A 415 16.09 6.07 -0.04
N TYR A 416 16.12 7.39 -0.22
CA TYR A 416 16.63 8.03 -1.43
C TYR A 416 18.10 7.72 -1.65
N ARG A 417 18.93 7.86 -0.61
CA ARG A 417 20.37 7.54 -0.64
C ARG A 417 20.63 6.10 -1.05
N LEU A 418 19.85 5.17 -0.51
CA LEU A 418 19.98 3.74 -0.79
C LEU A 418 19.59 3.37 -2.22
N THR A 419 18.64 4.08 -2.84
CA THR A 419 17.98 3.63 -4.08
C THR A 419 18.25 4.50 -5.29
N VAL A 420 18.56 5.78 -5.08
CA VAL A 420 18.90 6.76 -6.12
C VAL A 420 20.36 7.17 -6.02
N GLY A 421 20.87 7.34 -4.79
CA GLY A 421 22.24 7.77 -4.53
C GLY A 421 22.30 9.15 -3.84
N PRO A 422 23.43 9.87 -3.93
CA PRO A 422 23.54 11.19 -3.31
C PRO A 422 22.53 12.18 -3.91
N PRO A 423 21.91 13.05 -3.09
CA PRO A 423 21.06 14.13 -3.57
C PRO A 423 21.91 15.13 -4.36
N PRO A 424 21.24 15.96 -5.17
CA PRO A 424 21.89 17.05 -5.91
C PRO A 424 22.79 17.91 -5.00
N PRO A 425 23.97 18.38 -5.47
CA PRO A 425 24.92 19.14 -4.65
C PRO A 425 24.36 20.44 -4.05
N ASP A 426 23.35 21.02 -4.67
CA ASP A 426 22.64 22.23 -4.24
C ASP A 426 21.56 21.98 -3.18
N THR A 427 21.33 20.72 -2.79
CA THR A 427 20.35 20.37 -1.75
C THR A 427 20.84 20.81 -0.37
N THR A 428 20.11 21.74 0.25
CA THR A 428 20.38 22.24 1.59
C THR A 428 19.99 21.23 2.68
N ASP A 429 20.52 21.43 3.89
CA ASP A 429 20.15 20.64 5.07
C ASP A 429 18.68 20.80 5.51
N ARG A 430 17.94 21.74 4.90
CA ARG A 430 16.53 22.01 5.20
C ARG A 430 15.58 21.35 4.22
N ALA A 431 16.12 20.70 3.19
CA ALA A 431 15.35 20.00 2.19
C ALA A 431 14.45 18.94 2.86
N ILE A 432 13.21 18.88 2.39
CA ILE A 432 12.24 17.87 2.78
C ILE A 432 12.27 16.78 1.71
N PHE A 433 12.61 15.57 2.12
CA PHE A 433 12.47 14.36 1.33
C PHE A 433 11.08 13.78 1.57
N TYR A 434 10.35 13.47 0.50
CA TYR A 434 8.98 13.00 0.61
C TYR A 434 8.61 12.02 -0.50
N PHE A 435 7.70 11.12 -0.16
CA PHE A 435 7.10 10.18 -1.11
C PHE A 435 6.27 10.90 -2.19
N VAL A 436 6.33 10.45 -3.43
CA VAL A 436 5.39 10.83 -4.49
C VAL A 436 4.83 9.60 -5.19
N ARG A 437 3.50 9.57 -5.35
CA ARG A 437 2.81 8.69 -6.31
C ARG A 437 2.49 9.50 -7.57
N LYS A 438 2.98 9.03 -8.72
CA LYS A 438 2.69 9.55 -10.05
C LYS A 438 1.79 8.56 -10.81
N PHE A 439 0.67 9.06 -11.32
CA PHE A 439 -0.18 8.27 -12.21
C PHE A 439 0.61 7.92 -13.49
N CYS A 440 0.65 6.64 -13.83
CA CYS A 440 1.33 6.14 -15.02
C CYS A 440 0.33 6.08 -16.19
N SER A 441 0.40 7.03 -17.13
CA SER A 441 -0.49 7.05 -18.31
C SER A 441 -0.38 5.79 -19.15
N ASP A 442 0.79 5.17 -19.18
CA ASP A 442 1.08 4.00 -20.00
C ASP A 442 0.35 2.76 -19.46
N SER A 443 -0.11 2.80 -18.20
CA SER A 443 -1.03 1.79 -17.68
C SER A 443 -2.41 1.83 -18.34
N LEU A 444 -2.74 2.84 -19.15
CA LEU A 444 -3.95 2.84 -19.96
C LEU A 444 -3.68 2.67 -21.46
N THR A 445 -2.42 2.43 -21.84
CA THR A 445 -2.04 2.29 -23.25
C THR A 445 -1.97 0.81 -23.60
N LEU A 446 -2.78 0.40 -24.58
CA LEU A 446 -2.76 -0.96 -25.12
C LEU A 446 -1.52 -1.16 -26.01
N PRO A 447 -1.09 -2.41 -26.28
CA PRO A 447 0.09 -2.66 -27.11
C PRO A 447 0.00 -2.10 -28.53
N ASP A 448 -1.21 -2.03 -29.11
CA ASP A 448 -1.50 -1.34 -30.38
C ASP A 448 -1.48 0.21 -30.29
N GLY A 449 -1.19 0.77 -29.12
CA GLY A 449 -1.11 2.21 -28.85
C GLY A 449 -2.46 2.88 -28.50
N SER A 450 -3.58 2.16 -28.63
CA SER A 450 -4.91 2.66 -28.31
C SER A 450 -5.17 2.76 -26.80
N ASP A 451 -6.25 3.43 -26.39
CA ASP A 451 -6.58 3.64 -24.99
C ASP A 451 -7.51 2.56 -24.43
N ALA A 452 -7.12 2.01 -23.28
CA ALA A 452 -7.84 0.95 -22.60
C ALA A 452 -9.24 1.41 -22.11
N LEU A 453 -9.39 2.64 -21.62
CA LEU A 453 -10.68 3.13 -21.14
C LEU A 453 -11.65 3.40 -22.28
N GLU A 454 -11.16 3.94 -23.39
CA GLU A 454 -11.97 4.11 -24.60
C GLU A 454 -12.47 2.76 -25.12
N LYS A 455 -11.57 1.77 -25.26
CA LYS A 455 -11.95 0.43 -25.73
C LYS A 455 -12.93 -0.27 -24.77
N LEU A 456 -12.73 -0.12 -23.46
CA LEU A 456 -13.65 -0.64 -22.45
C LEU A 456 -15.02 0.06 -22.47
N ALA A 457 -15.06 1.39 -22.62
CA ALA A 457 -16.29 2.16 -22.71
C ALA A 457 -17.09 1.80 -23.97
N ARG A 458 -16.42 1.44 -25.07
CA ARG A 458 -17.07 0.85 -26.27
C ARG A 458 -17.70 -0.50 -25.99
N GLN A 459 -17.13 -1.31 -25.10
CA GLN A 459 -17.59 -2.67 -24.81
C GLN A 459 -18.50 -2.79 -23.59
N ALA A 460 -18.67 -1.71 -22.81
CA ALA A 460 -19.45 -1.72 -21.58
C ALA A 460 -20.44 -0.56 -21.49
N HIS A 461 -21.58 -0.77 -20.85
CA HIS A 461 -22.48 0.34 -20.48
C HIS A 461 -21.85 1.28 -19.44
N CYS A 462 -20.89 0.79 -18.66
CA CYS A 462 -20.22 1.54 -17.62
C CYS A 462 -18.86 0.95 -17.28
N VAL A 463 -17.83 1.79 -17.22
CA VAL A 463 -16.53 1.46 -16.63
C VAL A 463 -16.41 2.17 -15.29
N VAL A 464 -16.18 1.40 -14.23
CA VAL A 464 -16.02 1.90 -12.86
C VAL A 464 -14.56 1.78 -12.47
N VAL A 465 -13.88 2.91 -12.33
CA VAL A 465 -12.52 3.00 -11.82
C VAL A 465 -12.59 3.41 -10.36
N GLU A 466 -12.22 2.52 -9.46
CA GLU A 466 -12.05 2.86 -8.05
C GLU A 466 -10.56 2.96 -7.74
N ASP A 467 -10.13 4.08 -7.17
CA ASP A 467 -8.74 4.29 -6.79
C ASP A 467 -8.68 5.00 -5.43
N VAL A 468 -7.74 4.55 -4.60
CA VAL A 468 -7.60 5.03 -3.22
C VAL A 468 -7.16 6.50 -3.16
N ASP A 469 -6.50 7.02 -4.20
CA ASP A 469 -5.97 8.40 -4.22
C ASP A 469 -5.82 9.00 -5.65
N LEU A 470 -6.51 8.49 -6.68
CA LEU A 470 -6.47 9.12 -8.01
C LEU A 470 -7.23 10.45 -7.99
N ASP A 471 -6.60 11.52 -8.47
CA ASP A 471 -7.33 12.76 -8.76
C ASP A 471 -8.00 12.68 -10.12
N PRO A 472 -9.33 12.89 -10.22
CA PRO A 472 -10.04 12.91 -11.49
C PRO A 472 -9.40 13.79 -12.57
N ARG A 473 -8.75 14.89 -12.17
CA ARG A 473 -8.04 15.80 -13.10
C ARG A 473 -6.91 15.11 -13.85
N MET A 474 -6.24 14.12 -13.23
CA MET A 474 -5.17 13.36 -13.89
C MET A 474 -5.72 12.52 -15.04
N LEU A 475 -6.87 11.88 -14.82
CA LEU A 475 -7.50 11.07 -15.87
C LEU A 475 -8.07 11.95 -17.00
N LYS A 476 -8.66 13.09 -16.66
CA LYS A 476 -9.11 14.08 -17.67
C LYS A 476 -7.93 14.59 -18.52
N ARG A 477 -6.77 14.88 -17.91
CA ARG A 477 -5.56 15.28 -18.64
C ARG A 477 -5.07 14.19 -19.58
N HIS A 478 -5.08 12.92 -19.12
CA HIS A 478 -4.70 11.77 -19.94
C HIS A 478 -5.57 11.67 -21.20
N LEU A 479 -6.89 11.74 -21.05
CA LEU A 479 -7.82 11.64 -22.17
C LEU A 479 -7.70 12.81 -23.14
N LYS A 480 -7.54 14.04 -22.61
CA LYS A 480 -7.24 15.21 -23.45
C LYS A 480 -5.94 15.03 -24.25
N LYS A 481 -4.88 14.50 -23.62
CA LYS A 481 -3.61 14.20 -24.31
C LYS A 481 -3.77 13.14 -25.41
N ARG A 482 -4.75 12.24 -25.26
CA ARG A 482 -5.09 11.19 -26.22
C ARG A 482 -6.16 11.60 -27.23
N ASN A 483 -6.65 12.84 -27.19
CA ASN A 483 -7.77 13.34 -28.01
C ASN A 483 -9.06 12.50 -27.88
N ILE A 484 -9.34 12.01 -26.66
CA ILE A 484 -10.54 11.21 -26.37
C ILE A 484 -11.58 12.11 -25.72
N ASP A 485 -12.43 12.70 -26.56
CA ASP A 485 -13.54 13.56 -26.13
C ASP A 485 -14.88 12.83 -26.06
N SER A 486 -14.93 11.56 -26.48
CA SER A 486 -16.12 10.72 -26.52
C SER A 486 -16.57 10.22 -25.14
N LEU A 487 -15.80 10.45 -24.08
CA LEU A 487 -16.08 9.92 -22.74
C LEU A 487 -16.58 11.00 -21.77
N GLU A 488 -17.54 10.63 -20.92
CA GLU A 488 -18.00 11.43 -19.78
C GLU A 488 -17.64 10.80 -18.43
N PHE A 489 -17.52 11.64 -17.39
CA PHE A 489 -17.07 11.24 -16.05
C PHE A 489 -18.05 11.72 -14.98
N GLU A 490 -18.55 10.78 -14.19
CA GLU A 490 -19.19 11.07 -12.92
C GLU A 490 -18.24 10.69 -11.79
N THR A 491 -17.98 11.62 -10.86
CA THR A 491 -17.06 11.41 -9.74
C THR A 491 -17.83 11.23 -8.45
N PHE A 492 -17.58 10.11 -7.78
CA PHE A 492 -18.10 9.82 -6.46
C PHE A 492 -16.95 9.80 -5.46
N ARG A 493 -17.15 10.42 -4.30
CA ARG A 493 -16.17 10.40 -3.22
C ARG A 493 -16.71 9.57 -2.08
N SER A 494 -15.92 8.59 -1.66
CA SER A 494 -16.22 7.84 -0.45
C SER A 494 -15.87 8.67 0.78
N GLY A 495 -16.60 8.48 1.89
CA GLY A 495 -16.33 9.19 3.14
C GLY A 495 -14.95 8.86 3.73
N GLU A 496 -14.52 9.60 4.76
CA GLU A 496 -13.22 9.35 5.41
C GLU A 496 -13.07 7.92 5.94
N ALA A 497 -14.17 7.33 6.43
CA ALA A 497 -14.21 5.95 6.91
C ALA A 497 -13.81 4.93 5.83
N LEU A 498 -14.00 5.27 4.54
CA LEU A 498 -13.70 4.42 3.38
C LEU A 498 -12.33 4.71 2.77
N GLY A 499 -11.48 5.49 3.46
CA GLY A 499 -10.15 5.83 2.98
C GLY A 499 -10.10 6.93 1.91
N ARG A 500 -11.23 7.62 1.65
CA ARG A 500 -11.39 8.65 0.61
C ARG A 500 -11.09 8.15 -0.81
N SER A 501 -11.45 6.92 -1.13
CA SER A 501 -11.42 6.43 -2.51
C SER A 501 -12.24 7.35 -3.43
N VAL A 502 -11.66 7.63 -4.59
CA VAL A 502 -12.34 8.27 -5.70
C VAL A 502 -12.85 7.17 -6.62
N VAL A 503 -14.16 7.20 -6.86
CA VAL A 503 -14.78 6.32 -7.86
C VAL A 503 -15.17 7.17 -9.06
N LEU A 504 -14.64 6.79 -10.22
CA LEU A 504 -14.98 7.38 -11.50
C LEU A 504 -15.85 6.40 -12.26
N LYS A 505 -17.00 6.89 -12.70
CA LYS A 505 -17.90 6.18 -13.59
C LYS A 505 -17.76 6.80 -14.96
N ILE A 506 -17.41 5.98 -15.93
CA ILE A 506 -17.00 6.39 -17.27
C ILE A 506 -17.92 5.74 -18.29
N ARG A 507 -18.42 6.55 -19.23
CA ARG A 507 -19.36 6.14 -20.29
C ARG A 507 -19.06 6.90 -21.57
N GLU A 508 -19.50 6.35 -22.70
CA GLU A 508 -19.56 7.13 -23.94
C GLU A 508 -20.64 8.21 -23.85
N LYS A 509 -20.32 9.41 -24.34
CA LYS A 509 -21.29 10.48 -24.54
C LYS A 509 -22.34 10.01 -25.55
N ARG A 510 -23.61 10.22 -25.20
CA ARG A 510 -24.74 9.96 -26.08
C ARG A 510 -25.01 11.13 -27.00
#